data_AF-A0A7S0LML2-F1
#
_entry.id   AF-A0A7S0LML2-F1
#
_cell.length_a   1.000
_cell.length_b   1.000
_cell.length_c   1.000
_cell.angle_alpha   90.00
_cell.angle_beta   90.00
_cell.angle_gamma   90.00
#
_symmetry.space_group_name_H-M   'P 1'
#
loop_
_entity.id
_entity.type
_entity.pdbx_description
1 polymer ?
#
loop_
_entity_poly.entity_id
_entity_poly.type
_entity_poly.pdbx_seq_one_letter_code
_entity_poly.pdbx_strand_id
1 'polypeptide(L)'
;GDEDACYYNFWQDATHVRGVWRRTSLNSYKEAEPTWETVLSLDELNAAEERAEGDTFVWHGYSLLDEGPCATWDRALVFLSPGGTDAQIAREIDLTTKAFVP
;
A
#
# COMPACT_ATOMS: atom_id res chain seq x y z
N GLY A 1 20.40 7.12 10.30
CA GLY A 1 21.04 5.91 9.74
C GLY A 1 19.95 5.11 9.08
N ASP A 2 20.22 4.48 7.94
CA ASP A 2 19.27 3.72 7.10
C ASP A 2 18.48 2.58 7.80
N GLU A 3 18.53 2.46 9.13
CA GLU A 3 17.85 1.41 9.90
C GLU A 3 16.34 1.64 10.03
N ASP A 4 15.84 2.86 9.79
CA ASP A 4 14.41 3.19 9.77
C ASP A 4 13.77 3.07 8.37
N ALA A 5 14.55 2.67 7.35
CA ALA A 5 14.03 2.55 5.98
C ALA A 5 13.13 1.30 5.82
N CYS A 6 11.83 1.54 5.66
CA CYS A 6 10.87 0.52 5.23
C CYS A 6 10.91 0.33 3.70
N TYR A 7 10.94 -0.93 3.27
CA TYR A 7 10.87 -1.34 1.87
C TYR A 7 9.44 -1.71 1.53
N TYR A 8 8.89 -1.07 0.52
CA TYR A 8 7.52 -1.27 0.09
C TYR A 8 7.47 -2.07 -1.21
N ASN A 9 6.53 -3.01 -1.27
CA ASN A 9 6.32 -3.83 -2.44
C ASN A 9 4.82 -4.01 -2.66
N PHE A 10 4.40 -3.89 -3.91
CA PHE A 10 3.08 -4.30 -4.34
C PHE A 10 3.16 -5.73 -4.88
N TRP A 11 2.25 -6.58 -4.45
CA TRP A 11 2.23 -8.00 -4.77
C TRP A 11 0.84 -8.47 -5.16
N GLN A 12 0.76 -9.36 -6.14
CA GLN A 12 -0.48 -9.99 -6.60
C GLN A 12 -0.25 -11.49 -6.74
N ASP A 13 -1.22 -12.28 -6.28
CA ASP A 13 -1.20 -13.74 -6.41
C ASP A 13 -2.64 -14.28 -6.49
N ALA A 14 -2.79 -15.60 -6.43
CA ALA A 14 -4.09 -16.25 -6.53
C ALA A 14 -5.03 -15.98 -5.33
N THR A 15 -4.50 -15.58 -4.17
CA THR A 15 -5.30 -15.19 -3.01
C THR A 15 -5.52 -13.68 -2.94
N HIS A 16 -4.53 -12.88 -3.33
CA HIS A 16 -4.58 -11.43 -3.48
C HIS A 16 -4.74 -11.05 -4.95
N VAL A 17 -5.91 -11.36 -5.51
CA VAL A 17 -6.18 -11.20 -6.95
C VAL A 17 -6.08 -9.73 -7.36
N ARG A 18 -6.59 -8.83 -6.51
CA ARG A 18 -6.52 -7.37 -6.77
C ARG A 18 -5.21 -6.78 -6.30
N GLY A 19 -4.59 -7.43 -5.33
CA GLY A 19 -3.25 -7.16 -4.87
C GLY A 19 -3.19 -6.59 -3.48
N VAL A 20 -1.99 -6.70 -2.92
CA VAL A 20 -1.65 -6.28 -1.58
C VAL A 20 -0.41 -5.40 -1.65
N TRP A 21 -0.52 -4.24 -1.04
CA TRP A 21 0.61 -3.39 -0.75
C TRP A 21 1.16 -3.74 0.63
N ARG A 22 2.42 -4.13 0.66
CA ARG A 22 3.10 -4.66 1.84
C ARG A 22 4.44 -3.96 2.06
N ARG A 23 4.89 -3.93 3.30
CA ARG A 23 6.21 -3.39 3.67
C ARG A 23 7.04 -4.39 4.45
N THR A 24 8.35 -4.18 4.46
CA THR A 24 9.30 -4.94 5.27
C THR A 24 10.44 -4.03 5.72
N SER A 25 11.20 -4.44 6.74
CA SER A 25 12.39 -3.71 7.17
C SER A 25 13.59 -4.07 6.30
N LEU A 26 14.60 -3.19 6.23
CA LEU A 26 15.86 -3.49 5.53
C LEU A 26 16.50 -4.80 6.00
N ASN A 27 16.46 -5.05 7.32
CA ASN A 27 17.06 -6.25 7.89
C ASN A 27 16.33 -7.52 7.43
N SER A 28 15.00 -7.52 7.44
CA SER A 28 14.25 -8.70 6.97
C SER A 28 14.30 -8.84 5.45
N TYR A 29 14.36 -7.74 4.71
CA TYR A 29 14.53 -7.78 3.25
C TYR A 29 15.82 -8.50 2.80
N LYS A 30 16.87 -8.48 3.63
CA LYS A 30 18.14 -9.18 3.37
C LYS A 30 18.11 -10.67 3.71
N GLU A 31 17.08 -11.13 4.42
CA GLU A 31 16.91 -12.54 4.76
C GLU A 31 16.41 -13.35 3.56
N ALA A 32 16.62 -14.67 3.59
CA ALA A 32 16.12 -15.56 2.54
C ALA A 32 14.58 -15.60 2.48
N GLU A 33 13.93 -15.38 3.63
CA GLU A 33 12.47 -15.37 3.79
C GLU A 33 12.06 -14.07 4.50
N PRO A 34 11.93 -12.95 3.76
CA PRO A 34 11.55 -11.68 4.34
C PRO A 34 10.15 -11.72 4.96
N THR A 35 10.02 -11.15 6.15
CA THR A 35 8.73 -10.96 6.82
C THR A 35 8.07 -9.73 6.23
N TRP A 36 6.94 -9.94 5.54
CA TRP A 36 6.15 -8.87 4.97
C TRP A 36 4.96 -8.54 5.87
N GLU A 37 4.75 -7.25 6.08
CA GLU A 37 3.60 -6.71 6.79
C GLU A 37 2.65 -6.08 5.77
N THR A 38 1.40 -6.55 5.74
CA THR A 38 0.36 -5.94 4.90
C THR A 38 0.05 -4.53 5.39
N VAL A 39 0.15 -3.55 4.49
CA VAL A 39 -0.22 -2.15 4.73
C VAL A 39 -1.61 -1.88 4.19
N LEU A 40 -1.89 -2.34 2.96
CA LEU A 40 -3.20 -2.20 2.34
C LEU A 40 -3.51 -3.40 1.45
N SER A 41 -4.64 -4.06 1.69
CA SER A 41 -5.21 -5.07 0.80
C SER A 41 -6.31 -4.44 -0.06
N LEU A 42 -6.17 -4.52 -1.38
CA LEU A 42 -7.22 -4.02 -2.29
C LEU A 42 -8.46 -4.90 -2.24
N ASP A 43 -8.28 -6.20 -2.01
CA ASP A 43 -9.40 -7.13 -1.85
C ASP A 43 -10.23 -6.76 -0.61
N GLU A 44 -9.57 -6.49 0.52
CA GLU A 44 -10.26 -6.05 1.75
C GLU A 44 -10.86 -4.65 1.59
N LEU A 45 -10.16 -3.72 0.93
CA LEU A 45 -10.67 -2.37 0.69
C LEU A 45 -11.95 -2.39 -0.15
N ASN A 46 -11.94 -3.14 -1.25
CA ASN A 46 -13.11 -3.25 -2.12
C ASN A 46 -14.29 -3.92 -1.40
N ALA A 47 -14.01 -4.92 -0.56
CA ALA A 47 -15.04 -5.55 0.27
C ALA A 47 -15.58 -4.59 1.35
N ALA A 48 -14.71 -3.85 2.03
CA ALA A 48 -15.09 -2.89 3.06
C ALA A 48 -15.90 -1.71 2.52
N GLU A 49 -15.64 -1.29 1.28
CA GLU A 49 -16.43 -0.26 0.58
C GLU A 49 -17.59 -0.83 -0.25
N GLU A 50 -17.91 -2.12 -0.11
CA GLU A 50 -19.03 -2.79 -0.80
C GLU A 50 -19.05 -2.54 -2.32
N ARG A 51 -17.86 -2.52 -2.94
CA ARG A 51 -17.70 -2.22 -4.37
C ARG A 51 -18.27 -3.33 -5.23
N ALA A 52 -19.03 -2.95 -6.26
CA ALA A 52 -19.59 -3.89 -7.22
C ALA A 52 -18.49 -4.51 -8.12
N GLU A 53 -18.76 -5.71 -8.62
CA GLU A 53 -17.91 -6.36 -9.61
C GLU A 53 -17.79 -5.48 -10.87
N GLY A 54 -16.58 -5.03 -11.20
CA GLY A 54 -16.29 -4.12 -12.30
C GLY A 54 -16.02 -2.66 -11.91
N ASP A 55 -16.42 -2.22 -10.72
CA ASP A 55 -16.10 -0.87 -10.17
C ASP A 55 -15.12 -0.93 -8.99
N THR A 56 -14.26 -1.94 -9.03
CA THR A 56 -13.27 -2.19 -7.99
C THR A 56 -12.03 -1.34 -8.20
N PHE A 57 -11.40 -0.94 -7.11
CA PHE A 57 -10.12 -0.25 -7.15
C PHE A 57 -9.03 -1.13 -7.75
N VAL A 58 -8.28 -0.52 -8.66
CA VAL A 58 -7.07 -1.03 -9.27
C VAL A 58 -5.88 -0.22 -8.73
N TRP A 59 -4.79 -0.91 -8.39
CA TRP A 59 -3.55 -0.26 -7.96
C TRP A 59 -2.95 0.56 -9.11
N HIS A 60 -2.62 1.82 -8.84
CA HIS A 60 -1.92 2.68 -9.80
C HIS A 60 -0.54 3.14 -9.30
N GLY A 61 -0.30 3.09 -7.99
CA GLY A 61 1.00 3.39 -7.39
C GLY A 61 0.88 3.97 -5.99
N TYR A 62 2.01 4.39 -5.44
CA TYR A 62 2.08 5.08 -4.17
C TYR A 62 3.17 6.14 -4.21
N SER A 63 3.02 7.18 -3.40
CA SER A 63 4.06 8.15 -3.07
C SER A 63 4.18 8.21 -1.56
N LEU A 64 5.33 7.84 -1.01
CA LEU A 64 5.60 8.04 0.40
C LEU A 64 5.77 9.53 0.67
N LEU A 65 5.30 9.99 1.84
CA LEU A 65 5.62 11.33 2.31
C LEU A 65 7.07 11.31 2.79
N ASP A 66 8.00 11.59 1.89
CA ASP A 66 9.42 11.74 2.23
C ASP A 66 9.66 13.20 2.68
N GLU A 67 9.61 13.43 3.99
CA GLU A 67 9.96 14.73 4.62
C GLU A 67 11.48 14.94 4.77
N GLY A 68 12.29 14.08 4.15
CA GLY A 68 13.74 14.18 4.15
C GLY A 68 14.44 13.25 5.15
N PRO A 69 15.77 13.34 5.26
CA PRO A 69 16.63 12.26 5.77
C PRO A 69 16.51 11.94 7.28
N CYS A 70 15.63 12.63 8.01
CA CYS A 70 15.43 12.46 9.45
C CYS A 70 13.96 12.23 9.83
N ALA A 71 13.05 12.08 8.87
CA ALA A 71 11.63 11.96 9.15
C ALA A 71 11.16 10.51 9.11
N THR A 72 10.34 10.13 10.10
CA THR A 72 9.56 8.90 10.07
C THR A 72 8.50 9.03 8.97
N TRP A 73 8.50 8.11 8.01
CA TRP A 73 7.47 8.06 6.98
C TRP A 73 6.15 7.61 7.61
N ASP A 74 5.42 8.57 8.18
CA ASP A 74 4.18 8.29 8.90
C ASP A 74 2.98 8.22 7.96
N ARG A 75 3.10 8.74 6.73
CA ARG A 75 2.01 8.81 5.76
C ARG A 75 2.44 8.52 4.32
N ALA A 76 1.49 8.07 3.53
CA ALA A 76 1.67 7.86 2.10
C ALA A 76 0.41 8.25 1.32
N LEU A 77 0.59 8.71 0.10
CA LEU A 77 -0.48 8.81 -0.88
C LEU A 77 -0.53 7.53 -1.68
N VAL A 78 -1.70 6.93 -1.74
CA VAL A 78 -2.01 5.74 -2.53
C VAL A 78 -2.86 6.17 -3.72
N PHE A 79 -2.42 5.80 -4.92
CA PHE A 79 -3.14 6.11 -6.15
C PHE A 79 -3.90 4.88 -6.60
N LEU A 80 -5.22 5.01 -6.67
CA LEU A 80 -6.13 3.96 -7.08
C LEU A 80 -6.97 4.44 -8.26
N SER A 81 -7.40 3.51 -9.12
CA SER A 81 -8.34 3.80 -10.20
C SER A 81 -9.60 2.96 -10.02
N PRO A 82 -10.80 3.56 -10.02
CA PRO A 82 -12.04 2.79 -10.04
C PRO A 82 -12.21 2.14 -11.43
N GLY A 83 -12.31 0.81 -11.45
CA GLY A 83 -12.92 0.03 -12.53
C GLY A 83 -12.53 0.38 -13.97
N GLY A 84 -11.24 0.29 -14.34
CA GLY A 84 -10.80 0.39 -15.75
C GLY A 84 -11.05 1.75 -16.44
N THR A 85 -11.40 2.77 -15.67
CA THR A 85 -11.52 4.15 -16.15
C THR A 85 -10.15 4.84 -16.14
N ASP A 86 -10.02 5.96 -16.84
CA ASP A 86 -8.84 6.83 -16.76
C ASP A 86 -8.82 7.69 -15.47
N ALA A 87 -9.83 7.54 -14.61
CA ALA A 87 -9.89 8.26 -13.35
C ALA A 87 -8.81 7.73 -12.39
N GLN A 88 -8.10 8.67 -11.75
CA GLN A 88 -7.18 8.40 -10.66
C GLN A 88 -7.69 9.10 -9.42
N ILE A 89 -7.81 8.35 -8.33
CA ILE A 89 -8.05 8.87 -6.99
C ILE A 89 -6.76 8.74 -6.19
N ALA A 90 -6.40 9.80 -5.47
CA ALA A 90 -5.35 9.77 -4.49
C ALA A 90 -5.98 9.71 -3.10
N ARG A 91 -5.55 8.78 -2.27
CA ARG A 91 -5.98 8.66 -0.88
C ARG A 91 -4.78 8.64 0.04
N GLU A 92 -4.85 9.40 1.11
CA GLU A 92 -3.82 9.42 2.13
C GLU A 92 -4.02 8.28 3.13
N ILE A 93 -2.98 7.50 3.37
CA ILE A 93 -2.94 6.42 4.36
C ILE A 93 -1.91 6.75 5.42
N ASP A 94 -2.29 6.57 6.67
CA ASP A 94 -1.38 6.63 7.80
C ASP A 94 -0.69 5.28 7.94
N LEU A 95 0.63 5.26 7.84
CA LEU A 95 1.47 4.06 7.82
C LEU A 95 1.68 3.45 9.21
N THR A 96 1.35 4.19 10.27
CA THR A 96 1.42 3.72 11.65
C THR A 96 0.17 2.91 12.00
N THR A 97 -0.99 3.44 11.66
CA THR A 97 -2.31 2.82 11.89
C THR A 97 -2.77 1.92 10.75
N LYS A 98 -2.17 2.06 9.55
CA LYS A 98 -2.53 1.37 8.31
C LYS A 98 -3.97 1.61 7.90
N ALA A 99 -4.45 2.82 8.17
CA ALA A 99 -5.81 3.24 7.87
C ALA A 99 -5.79 4.48 6.99
N PHE A 100 -6.79 4.61 6.13
CA PHE A 100 -6.99 5.85 5.37
C PHE A 100 -7.30 7.00 6.32
N VAL A 101 -6.69 8.15 6.06
CA VAL A 101 -7.00 9.39 6.75
C VAL A 101 -8.38 9.87 6.26
N PRO A 102 -9.32 10.21 7.17
CA PRO A 102 -10.67 10.63 6.82
C PRO A 102 -10.75 12.03 6.18
#